data_AF-A0A2E8KGX0-F1
#
_entry.id   AF-A0A2E8KGX0-F1
#
_cell.length_a   1.000
_cell.length_b   1.000
_cell.length_c   1.000
_cell.angle_alpha   90.00
_cell.angle_beta   90.00
_cell.angle_gamma   90.00
#
_symmetry.space_group_name_H-M   'P 1'
#
loop_
_entity.id
_entity.type
_entity.pdbx_description
1 polymer ?
#
loop_
_entity_poly.entity_id
_entity_poly.type
_entity_poly.pdbx_seq_one_letter_code
_entity_poly.pdbx_strand_id
1 'polypeptide(L)'
;MKSSPYFLTLFLSWLTIGTAHADHHGSHHHGPHGGVLVELEGGDQHIELVVTGGDVVTAQLLDQDQKPVKNTLEFLTLTFTEPDGEKEDYKIERTQQGEESVFQRKSSHVVHHIVRDPIVMSITRDGKTSSSKEFSFPHGPHGGELITLGKESFIAEICVDSDSIAVHILSKQKRPVKVKAKEFTFTFTEKDGEVEDYQIPIHNDEGKGTIFRMVDDHVVKHMKRDPIIATLVEEGVTYDSASFRYPQ
;
A
#
# COMPACT_ATOMS: atom_id res chain seq x y z
N MET A 1 55.69 -50.63 -1.69
CA MET A 1 55.07 -49.35 -1.31
C MET A 1 55.06 -48.44 -2.54
N LYS A 2 53.89 -48.21 -3.15
CA LYS A 2 53.71 -47.26 -4.26
C LYS A 2 52.57 -46.33 -3.85
N SER A 3 52.90 -45.06 -3.57
CA SER A 3 51.93 -44.01 -3.26
C SER A 3 51.48 -43.35 -4.57
N SER A 4 50.19 -43.46 -4.86
CA SER A 4 49.51 -42.71 -5.92
C SER A 4 49.01 -41.39 -5.35
N PRO A 5 49.20 -40.23 -6.02
CA PRO A 5 48.58 -38.99 -5.59
C PRO A 5 47.16 -38.90 -6.14
N TYR A 6 46.19 -38.64 -5.25
CA TYR A 6 44.84 -38.26 -5.62
C TYR A 6 44.84 -36.80 -6.11
N PHE A 7 44.44 -36.59 -7.36
CA PHE A 7 44.07 -35.27 -7.86
C PHE A 7 42.62 -34.98 -7.44
N LEU A 8 42.44 -34.01 -6.54
CA LEU A 8 41.14 -33.46 -6.16
C LEU A 8 40.81 -32.31 -7.11
N THR A 9 39.91 -32.52 -8.06
CA THR A 9 39.38 -31.45 -8.93
C THR A 9 38.23 -30.74 -8.21
N LEU A 10 38.47 -29.48 -7.84
CA LEU A 10 37.48 -28.58 -7.26
C LEU A 10 36.66 -27.95 -8.41
N PHE A 11 35.38 -28.30 -8.53
CA PHE A 11 34.45 -27.58 -9.42
C PHE A 11 33.97 -26.31 -8.70
N LEU A 12 34.51 -25.15 -9.08
CA LEU A 12 33.93 -23.85 -8.74
C LEU A 12 32.70 -23.63 -9.64
N SER A 13 31.50 -23.89 -9.13
CA SER A 13 30.27 -23.40 -9.75
C SER A 13 30.14 -21.91 -9.45
N TRP A 14 30.29 -21.07 -10.47
CA TRP A 14 29.91 -19.67 -10.40
C TRP A 14 28.39 -19.58 -10.29
N LEU A 15 27.87 -19.34 -9.08
CA LEU A 15 26.51 -18.80 -8.94
C LEU A 15 26.55 -17.36 -9.43
N THR A 16 26.04 -17.11 -10.63
CA THR A 16 25.61 -15.78 -11.02
C THR A 16 24.38 -15.44 -10.19
N ILE A 17 24.59 -14.71 -9.09
CA ILE A 17 23.50 -14.04 -8.38
C ILE A 17 23.03 -12.93 -9.32
N GLY A 18 22.05 -13.25 -10.16
CA GLY A 18 21.26 -12.24 -10.85
C GLY A 18 20.53 -11.46 -9.76
N THR A 19 20.98 -10.25 -9.48
CA THR A 19 20.16 -9.27 -8.76
C THR A 19 18.99 -8.94 -9.67
N ALA A 20 17.92 -9.70 -9.58
CA ALA A 20 16.61 -9.18 -9.92
C ALA A 20 16.41 -7.95 -9.04
N HIS A 21 16.46 -6.77 -9.63
CA HIS A 21 15.83 -5.61 -9.00
C HIS A 21 14.37 -6.01 -8.81
N ALA A 22 13.97 -6.22 -7.56
CA ALA A 22 12.56 -6.07 -7.24
C ALA A 22 12.20 -4.66 -7.70
N ASP A 23 11.26 -4.58 -8.64
CA ASP A 23 10.62 -3.33 -9.02
C ASP A 23 9.97 -2.83 -7.73
N HIS A 24 10.61 -1.86 -7.07
CA HIS A 24 10.12 -1.31 -5.83
C HIS A 24 8.80 -0.61 -6.19
N HIS A 25 7.69 -1.19 -5.73
CA HIS A 25 6.38 -0.54 -5.71
C HIS A 25 6.59 0.93 -5.35
N GLY A 26 6.17 1.81 -6.26
CA GLY A 26 6.60 3.20 -6.31
C GLY A 26 6.51 3.88 -4.96
N SER A 27 7.58 4.56 -4.55
CA SER A 27 7.52 5.51 -3.46
C SER A 27 6.48 6.56 -3.81
N HIS A 28 5.27 6.43 -3.28
CA HIS A 28 4.26 7.46 -3.42
C HIS A 28 4.76 8.67 -2.64
N HIS A 29 4.96 9.80 -3.33
CA HIS A 29 5.30 11.04 -2.65
C HIS A 29 4.05 11.53 -1.90
N HIS A 30 4.19 11.74 -0.60
CA HIS A 30 3.15 12.39 0.18
C HIS A 30 3.08 13.87 -0.22
N GLY A 31 1.87 14.34 -0.53
CA GLY A 31 1.61 15.74 -0.79
C GLY A 31 1.53 16.57 0.51
N PRO A 32 1.33 17.89 0.38
CA PRO A 32 1.31 18.82 1.51
C PRO A 32 0.18 18.56 2.52
N HIS A 33 -0.84 17.80 2.15
CA HIS A 33 -1.97 17.41 3.01
C HIS A 33 -1.93 15.94 3.43
N GLY A 34 -0.79 15.25 3.22
CA GLY A 34 -0.60 13.84 3.55
C GLY A 34 -1.27 12.87 2.58
N GLY A 35 -1.76 13.37 1.44
CA GLY A 35 -2.34 12.55 0.38
C GLY A 35 -1.31 11.97 -0.57
N VAL A 36 -1.80 11.25 -1.58
CA VAL A 36 -0.99 10.70 -2.67
C VAL A 36 -0.79 11.78 -3.72
N LEU A 37 0.45 12.19 -3.96
CA LEU A 37 0.78 13.12 -5.02
C LEU A 37 0.94 12.39 -6.36
N VAL A 38 0.20 12.84 -7.37
CA VAL A 38 0.14 12.23 -8.70
C VAL A 38 0.47 13.26 -9.76
N GLU A 39 1.49 12.99 -10.55
CA GLU A 39 1.91 13.87 -11.65
C GLU A 39 0.98 13.73 -12.86
N LEU A 40 0.61 14.86 -13.47
CA LEU A 40 -0.12 14.91 -14.74
C LEU A 40 0.85 14.95 -15.92
N GLU A 41 0.40 14.44 -17.07
CA GLU A 41 1.09 14.57 -18.36
C GLU A 41 1.53 16.01 -18.62
N GLY A 42 2.84 16.16 -18.87
CA GLY A 42 3.50 17.45 -19.03
C GLY A 42 4.37 17.85 -17.84
N GLY A 43 4.17 17.25 -16.65
CA GLY A 43 5.02 17.42 -15.47
C GLY A 43 4.96 18.78 -14.79
N ASP A 44 4.11 19.68 -15.27
CA ASP A 44 3.94 21.03 -14.72
C ASP A 44 2.95 21.10 -13.55
N GLN A 45 2.16 20.04 -13.35
CA GLN A 45 1.09 20.01 -12.36
C GLN A 45 0.97 18.63 -11.72
N HIS A 46 0.55 18.65 -10.46
CA HIS A 46 0.24 17.47 -9.69
C HIS A 46 -1.21 17.54 -9.21
N ILE A 47 -1.79 16.38 -8.92
CA ILE A 47 -2.97 16.29 -8.10
C ILE A 47 -2.62 15.54 -6.83
N GLU A 48 -2.92 16.12 -5.69
CA GLU A 48 -2.89 15.40 -4.42
C GLU A 48 -4.27 14.79 -4.15
N LEU A 49 -4.33 13.47 -3.97
CA LEU A 49 -5.54 12.72 -3.65
C LEU A 49 -5.51 12.29 -2.17
N VAL A 50 -6.50 12.75 -1.41
CA VAL A 50 -6.67 12.45 0.02
C VAL A 50 -7.98 11.70 0.23
N VAL A 51 -7.93 10.58 0.95
CA VAL A 51 -9.10 9.85 1.43
C VAL A 51 -9.22 10.09 2.94
N THR A 52 -10.38 10.53 3.41
CA THR A 52 -10.65 10.78 4.83
C THR A 52 -11.97 10.14 5.26
N GLY A 53 -12.04 9.67 6.50
CA GLY A 53 -13.27 9.13 7.11
C GLY A 53 -13.84 7.87 6.44
N GLY A 54 -13.13 7.27 5.47
CA GLY A 54 -13.58 6.12 4.69
C GLY A 54 -14.67 6.44 3.64
N ASP A 55 -15.12 7.68 3.56
CA ASP A 55 -16.20 8.08 2.64
C ASP A 55 -16.00 9.45 1.98
N VAL A 56 -14.95 10.20 2.31
CA VAL A 56 -14.65 11.49 1.69
C VAL A 56 -13.37 11.41 0.86
N VAL A 57 -13.49 11.79 -0.40
CA VAL A 57 -12.37 12.00 -1.32
C VAL A 57 -12.17 13.49 -1.51
N THR A 58 -10.96 13.97 -1.28
CA THR A 58 -10.53 15.33 -1.60
C THR A 58 -9.38 15.26 -2.59
N ALA A 59 -9.46 16.04 -3.67
CA ALA A 59 -8.38 16.20 -4.62
C ALA A 59 -8.01 17.69 -4.71
N GLN A 60 -6.71 17.98 -4.75
CA GLN A 60 -6.20 19.32 -4.92
C GLN A 60 -5.24 19.39 -6.10
N LEU A 61 -5.42 20.41 -6.93
CA LEU A 61 -4.52 20.67 -8.04
C LEU A 61 -3.38 21.57 -7.58
N LEU A 62 -2.16 21.10 -7.76
CA LEU A 62 -0.93 21.73 -7.30
C LEU A 62 0.03 22.00 -8.47
N ASP A 63 0.90 23.00 -8.31
CA ASP A 63 2.01 23.27 -9.24
C ASP A 63 3.22 22.36 -8.93
N GLN A 64 4.36 22.62 -9.58
CA GLN A 64 5.62 21.89 -9.34
C GLN A 64 6.19 22.11 -7.93
N ASP A 65 5.88 23.24 -7.30
CA ASP A 65 6.28 23.57 -5.93
C ASP A 65 5.25 23.06 -4.89
N GLN A 66 4.27 22.25 -5.33
CA GLN A 66 3.17 21.73 -4.51
C GLN A 66 2.28 22.84 -3.91
N LYS A 67 2.17 23.99 -4.58
CA LYS A 67 1.26 25.08 -4.17
C LYS A 67 -0.07 24.99 -4.90
N PRO A 68 -1.19 25.36 -4.26
CA PRO A 68 -2.51 25.36 -4.89
C PRO A 68 -2.57 26.20 -6.18
N VAL A 69 -3.07 25.59 -7.26
CA VAL A 69 -3.24 26.25 -8.56
C VAL A 69 -4.61 26.89 -8.65
N LYS A 70 -4.65 28.21 -8.87
CA LYS A 70 -5.89 28.91 -9.22
C LYS A 70 -6.44 28.36 -10.54
N ASN A 71 -7.68 27.88 -10.52
CA ASN A 71 -8.32 27.26 -11.67
C ASN A 71 -9.84 27.49 -11.67
N THR A 72 -10.44 27.34 -12.84
CA THR A 72 -11.89 27.45 -13.10
C THR A 72 -12.53 26.11 -13.44
N LEU A 73 -11.85 25.00 -13.19
CA LEU A 73 -12.35 23.66 -13.48
C LEU A 73 -13.62 23.40 -12.64
N GLU A 74 -14.64 22.81 -13.27
CA GLU A 74 -15.87 22.42 -12.56
C GLU A 74 -15.71 21.09 -11.85
N PHE A 75 -14.89 20.20 -12.39
CA PHE A 75 -14.61 18.89 -11.82
C PHE A 75 -13.25 18.35 -12.27
N LEU A 76 -12.80 17.32 -11.55
CA LEU A 76 -11.74 16.40 -11.93
C LEU A 76 -12.36 15.03 -12.20
N THR A 77 -11.77 14.25 -13.10
CA THR A 77 -12.23 12.88 -13.37
C THR A 77 -11.26 11.86 -12.78
N LEU A 78 -11.82 10.90 -12.03
CA LEU A 78 -11.17 9.64 -11.69
C LEU A 78 -11.70 8.57 -12.64
N THR A 79 -10.81 7.91 -13.36
CA THR A 79 -11.13 6.73 -14.16
C THR A 79 -10.56 5.51 -13.45
N PHE A 80 -11.42 4.55 -13.13
CA PHE A 80 -11.02 3.27 -12.53
C PHE A 80 -11.01 2.18 -13.59
N THR A 81 -10.06 1.26 -13.51
CA THR A 81 -10.04 0.03 -14.31
C THR A 81 -10.53 -1.13 -13.45
N GLU A 82 -11.70 -1.69 -13.75
CA GLU A 82 -12.27 -2.83 -13.05
C GLU A 82 -11.50 -4.14 -13.30
N PRO A 83 -11.70 -5.20 -12.50
CA PRO A 83 -11.00 -6.47 -12.67
C PRO A 83 -11.22 -7.16 -14.02
N ASP A 84 -12.33 -6.88 -14.70
CA ASP A 84 -12.62 -7.38 -16.06
C ASP A 84 -12.05 -6.48 -17.17
N GLY A 85 -11.44 -5.35 -16.79
CA GLY A 85 -10.86 -4.35 -17.69
C GLY A 85 -11.84 -3.27 -18.13
N GLU A 86 -13.09 -3.29 -17.68
CA GLU A 86 -14.02 -2.18 -17.92
C GLU A 86 -13.55 -0.91 -17.20
N LYS A 87 -13.92 0.25 -17.76
CA LYS A 87 -13.53 1.55 -17.23
C LYS A 87 -14.75 2.30 -16.71
N GLU A 88 -14.65 2.79 -15.48
CA GLU A 88 -15.67 3.64 -14.88
C GLU A 88 -15.12 5.03 -14.57
N ASP A 89 -15.86 6.06 -15.00
CA ASP A 89 -15.51 7.46 -14.77
C ASP A 89 -16.34 8.09 -13.65
N TYR A 90 -15.66 8.73 -12.71
CA TYR A 90 -16.26 9.47 -11.62
C TYR A 90 -15.78 10.91 -11.61
N LYS A 91 -16.74 11.84 -11.57
CA LYS A 91 -16.46 13.26 -11.41
C LYS A 91 -16.38 13.63 -9.93
N ILE A 92 -15.32 14.32 -9.55
CA ILE A 92 -15.18 14.99 -8.26
C ILE A 92 -15.36 16.48 -8.51
N GLU A 93 -16.47 17.01 -8.00
CA GLU A 93 -16.90 18.38 -8.25
C GLU A 93 -16.09 19.38 -7.43
N ARG A 94 -15.86 20.56 -8.02
CA ARG A 94 -15.23 21.67 -7.34
C ARG A 94 -16.12 22.17 -6.22
N THR A 95 -15.55 22.25 -5.02
CA THR A 95 -16.10 22.94 -3.87
C THR A 95 -15.22 24.17 -3.59
N GLN A 96 -15.84 25.32 -3.32
CA GLN A 96 -15.09 26.50 -2.90
C GLN A 96 -14.86 26.45 -1.39
N GLN A 97 -13.59 26.51 -0.98
CA GLN A 97 -13.20 26.63 0.42
C GLN A 97 -12.28 27.85 0.56
N GLY A 98 -12.88 29.02 0.83
CA GLY A 98 -12.14 30.28 0.84
C GLY A 98 -11.67 30.70 -0.56
N GLU A 99 -10.39 31.04 -0.70
CA GLU A 99 -9.77 31.39 -2.00
C GLU A 99 -9.27 30.17 -2.79
N GLU A 100 -9.30 28.98 -2.17
CA GLU A 100 -8.79 27.74 -2.76
C GLU A 100 -9.91 26.92 -3.42
N SER A 101 -9.59 26.35 -4.58
CA SER A 101 -10.45 25.41 -5.28
C SER A 101 -10.05 24.00 -4.88
N VAL A 102 -10.89 23.35 -4.07
CA VAL A 102 -10.74 21.92 -3.75
C VAL A 102 -11.78 21.12 -4.52
N PHE A 103 -11.44 19.90 -4.94
CA PHE A 103 -12.42 18.97 -5.52
C PHE A 103 -12.78 17.99 -4.44
N GLN A 104 -14.06 17.93 -4.05
CA GLN A 104 -14.47 17.06 -2.95
C GLN A 104 -15.72 16.27 -3.32
N ARG A 105 -15.73 15.01 -2.90
CA ARG A 105 -16.89 14.13 -3.05
C ARG A 105 -17.02 13.25 -1.81
N LYS A 106 -18.22 13.26 -1.21
CA LYS A 106 -18.60 12.30 -0.17
C LYS A 106 -19.27 11.09 -0.82
N SER A 107 -18.55 9.99 -0.93
CA SER A 107 -19.03 8.74 -1.51
C SER A 107 -18.13 7.56 -1.09
N SER A 108 -18.64 6.70 -0.21
CA SER A 108 -17.97 5.42 0.12
C SER A 108 -17.76 4.52 -1.10
N HIS A 109 -18.63 4.59 -2.10
CA HIS A 109 -18.48 3.84 -3.35
C HIS A 109 -17.20 4.23 -4.11
N VAL A 110 -17.00 5.52 -4.40
CA VAL A 110 -15.77 6.03 -5.01
C VAL A 110 -14.53 5.75 -4.16
N VAL A 111 -14.60 5.90 -2.83
CA VAL A 111 -13.49 5.51 -1.94
C VAL A 111 -13.14 4.04 -2.12
N HIS A 112 -14.16 3.18 -2.26
CA HIS A 112 -13.96 1.75 -2.47
C HIS A 112 -13.19 1.44 -3.75
N HIS A 113 -13.48 2.14 -4.83
CA HIS A 113 -12.71 2.05 -6.07
C HIS A 113 -11.29 2.59 -5.89
N ILE A 114 -11.11 3.78 -5.28
CA ILE A 114 -9.78 4.36 -5.06
C ILE A 114 -8.85 3.39 -4.33
N VAL A 115 -9.32 2.78 -3.24
CA VAL A 115 -8.45 1.91 -2.46
C VAL A 115 -8.14 0.59 -3.18
N ARG A 116 -8.95 0.15 -4.15
CA ARG A 116 -8.84 -1.19 -4.77
C ARG A 116 -8.30 -1.21 -6.18
N ASP A 117 -8.76 -0.29 -6.99
CA ASP A 117 -8.69 -0.40 -8.44
C ASP A 117 -7.60 0.55 -8.97
N PRO A 118 -6.94 0.20 -10.08
CA PRO A 118 -6.06 1.13 -10.78
C PRO A 118 -6.81 2.41 -11.16
N ILE A 119 -6.15 3.55 -10.98
CA ILE A 119 -6.73 4.89 -11.13
C ILE A 119 -5.94 5.66 -12.18
N VAL A 120 -6.65 6.35 -13.07
CA VAL A 120 -6.13 7.46 -13.86
C VAL A 120 -6.87 8.73 -13.44
N MET A 121 -6.12 9.78 -13.11
CA MET A 121 -6.68 11.09 -12.78
C MET A 121 -6.55 12.00 -13.98
N SER A 122 -7.60 12.74 -14.33
CA SER A 122 -7.55 13.66 -15.46
C SER A 122 -8.31 14.95 -15.23
N ILE A 123 -7.84 16.00 -15.91
CA ILE A 123 -8.47 17.31 -15.96
C ILE A 123 -8.60 17.74 -17.42
N THR A 124 -9.67 18.47 -17.75
CA THR A 124 -9.88 19.02 -19.08
C THR A 124 -9.99 20.54 -19.02
N ARG A 125 -9.13 21.25 -19.76
CA ARG A 125 -9.17 22.70 -19.92
C ARG A 125 -9.17 23.04 -21.40
N ASP A 126 -10.09 23.92 -21.81
CA ASP A 126 -10.16 24.41 -23.19
C ASP A 126 -10.18 23.29 -24.26
N GLY A 127 -10.85 22.18 -23.93
CA GLY A 127 -10.94 20.99 -24.80
C GLY A 127 -9.70 20.09 -24.80
N LYS A 128 -8.64 20.42 -24.04
CA LYS A 128 -7.45 19.59 -23.88
C LYS A 128 -7.46 18.86 -22.53
N THR A 129 -7.25 17.54 -22.57
CA THR A 129 -7.14 16.71 -21.37
C THR A 129 -5.67 16.46 -21.02
N SER A 130 -5.34 16.58 -19.74
CA SER A 130 -4.08 16.12 -19.14
C SER A 130 -4.41 15.02 -18.14
N SER A 131 -3.73 13.88 -18.26
CA SER A 131 -3.99 12.68 -17.44
C SER A 131 -2.74 12.25 -16.69
N SER A 132 -2.90 11.59 -15.55
CA SER A 132 -1.80 10.88 -14.90
C SER A 132 -1.48 9.58 -15.62
N LYS A 133 -0.33 8.99 -15.30
CA LYS A 133 -0.16 7.54 -15.49
C LYS A 133 -1.14 6.79 -14.60
N GLU A 134 -1.45 5.55 -14.99
CA GLU A 134 -2.20 4.64 -14.13
C GLU A 134 -1.39 4.34 -12.86
N PHE A 135 -2.05 4.37 -11.70
CA PHE A 135 -1.45 4.04 -10.41
C PHE A 135 -2.46 3.33 -9.51
N SER A 136 -1.97 2.69 -8.45
CA SER A 136 -2.81 2.16 -7.37
C SER A 136 -2.65 3.02 -6.13
N PHE A 137 -3.72 3.24 -5.38
CA PHE A 137 -3.61 3.92 -4.09
C PHE A 137 -2.73 3.08 -3.13
N PRO A 138 -1.78 3.66 -2.38
CA PRO A 138 -0.81 2.92 -1.59
C PRO A 138 -1.40 2.19 -0.39
N HIS A 139 -2.48 2.73 0.18
CA HIS A 139 -3.06 2.19 1.41
C HIS A 139 -4.19 1.20 1.13
N GLY A 140 -4.52 0.41 2.15
CA GLY A 140 -5.68 -0.48 2.13
C GLY A 140 -7.00 0.21 2.51
N PRO A 141 -8.11 -0.54 2.46
CA PRO A 141 -9.44 -0.02 2.80
C PRO A 141 -9.61 0.51 4.22
N HIS A 142 -8.73 0.13 5.15
CA HIS A 142 -8.74 0.56 6.55
C HIS A 142 -7.68 1.63 6.84
N GLY A 143 -7.00 2.14 5.80
CA GLY A 143 -5.96 3.16 5.91
C GLY A 143 -4.62 2.63 6.44
N GLY A 144 -4.45 1.30 6.46
CA GLY A 144 -3.20 0.66 6.87
C GLY A 144 -2.21 0.49 5.73
N GLU A 145 -1.02 0.05 6.12
CA GLU A 145 0.08 -0.27 5.21
C GLU A 145 -0.07 -1.64 4.60
N LEU A 146 0.22 -1.78 3.31
CA LEU A 146 0.03 -3.01 2.58
C LEU A 146 1.32 -3.79 2.43
N ILE A 147 1.35 -5.01 2.96
CA ILE A 147 2.48 -5.93 2.87
C ILE A 147 2.06 -7.20 2.14
N THR A 148 2.84 -7.62 1.15
CA THR A 148 2.60 -8.87 0.41
C THR A 148 3.11 -10.07 1.19
N LEU A 149 2.35 -11.16 1.20
CA LEU A 149 2.69 -12.42 1.87
C LEU A 149 2.80 -13.56 0.87
N GLY A 150 3.80 -14.43 1.05
CA GLY A 150 3.96 -15.69 0.30
C GLY A 150 3.94 -15.48 -1.22
N LYS A 151 4.78 -14.56 -1.72
CA LYS A 151 4.86 -14.16 -3.13
C LYS A 151 3.51 -13.68 -3.69
N GLU A 152 2.90 -12.74 -2.96
CA GLU A 152 1.62 -12.10 -3.28
C GLU A 152 0.39 -13.01 -3.17
N SER A 153 0.47 -14.14 -2.50
CA SER A 153 -0.71 -14.99 -2.26
C SER A 153 -1.79 -14.22 -1.49
N PHE A 154 -1.35 -13.40 -0.52
CA PHE A 154 -2.18 -12.51 0.26
C PHE A 154 -1.54 -11.13 0.39
N ILE A 155 -2.36 -10.16 0.80
CA ILE A 155 -1.93 -8.85 1.28
C ILE A 155 -2.35 -8.75 2.75
N ALA A 156 -1.41 -8.44 3.65
CA ALA A 156 -1.70 -7.99 4.99
C ALA A 156 -1.78 -6.46 4.99
N GLU A 157 -2.93 -5.91 5.36
CA GLU A 157 -3.07 -4.49 5.69
C GLU A 157 -2.83 -4.32 7.19
N ILE A 158 -1.78 -3.59 7.55
CA ILE A 158 -1.35 -3.36 8.92
C ILE A 158 -1.73 -1.94 9.35
N CYS A 159 -2.66 -1.86 10.30
CA CYS A 159 -3.10 -0.63 10.94
C CYS A 159 -2.45 -0.54 12.32
N VAL A 160 -1.66 0.51 12.56
CA VAL A 160 -1.00 0.77 13.85
C VAL A 160 -1.58 2.04 14.45
N ASP A 161 -2.15 1.94 15.65
CA ASP A 161 -2.59 3.08 16.48
C ASP A 161 -1.55 3.34 17.60
N SER A 162 -1.91 4.17 18.59
CA SER A 162 -1.06 4.53 19.72
C SER A 162 -0.68 3.34 20.61
N ASP A 163 -1.59 2.38 20.79
CA ASP A 163 -1.43 1.22 21.68
C ASP A 163 -1.93 -0.09 21.08
N SER A 164 -2.37 -0.10 19.82
CA SER A 164 -2.96 -1.29 19.20
C SER A 164 -2.53 -1.50 17.76
N ILE A 165 -2.57 -2.77 17.36
CA ILE A 165 -2.30 -3.21 15.99
C ILE A 165 -3.49 -4.03 15.51
N ALA A 166 -3.93 -3.77 14.30
CA ALA A 166 -4.86 -4.60 13.56
C ALA A 166 -4.25 -5.03 12.23
N VAL A 167 -4.42 -6.30 11.87
CA VAL A 167 -3.97 -6.87 10.60
C VAL A 167 -5.18 -7.43 9.87
N HIS A 168 -5.50 -6.86 8.71
CA HIS A 168 -6.56 -7.35 7.84
C HIS A 168 -5.96 -8.19 6.71
N ILE A 169 -6.48 -9.40 6.51
CA ILE A 169 -6.04 -10.24 5.39
C ILE A 169 -6.89 -9.97 4.16
N LEU A 170 -6.20 -9.60 3.08
CA LEU A 170 -6.79 -9.18 1.82
C LEU A 170 -6.28 -10.05 0.65
N SER A 171 -7.06 -10.09 -0.43
CA SER A 171 -6.62 -10.62 -1.74
C SER A 171 -5.72 -9.62 -2.45
N LYS A 172 -5.14 -10.01 -3.60
CA LYS A 172 -4.39 -9.09 -4.49
C LYS A 172 -5.18 -7.83 -4.88
N GLN A 173 -6.51 -7.95 -5.02
CA GLN A 173 -7.42 -6.82 -5.31
C GLN A 173 -7.91 -6.12 -4.04
N LYS A 174 -7.17 -6.25 -2.93
CA LYS A 174 -7.45 -5.63 -1.63
C LYS A 174 -8.89 -5.92 -1.14
N ARG A 175 -9.35 -7.15 -1.37
CA ARG A 175 -10.67 -7.62 -0.91
C ARG A 175 -10.49 -8.42 0.37
N PRO A 176 -11.37 -8.27 1.39
CA PRO A 176 -11.29 -9.10 2.59
C PRO A 176 -11.32 -10.60 2.26
N VAL A 177 -10.41 -11.37 2.86
CA VAL A 177 -10.28 -12.82 2.67
C VAL A 177 -10.43 -13.54 4.01
N LYS A 178 -11.14 -14.68 4.00
CA LYS A 178 -11.19 -15.59 5.13
C LYS A 178 -10.03 -16.57 5.07
N VAL A 179 -9.27 -16.67 6.16
CA VAL A 179 -8.22 -17.66 6.34
C VAL A 179 -8.49 -18.49 7.59
N LYS A 180 -7.92 -19.69 7.68
CA LYS A 180 -8.11 -20.61 8.83
C LYS A 180 -7.08 -20.46 9.95
N ALA A 181 -6.19 -19.47 9.86
CA ALA A 181 -5.20 -19.16 10.87
C ALA A 181 -5.84 -18.67 12.19
N LYS A 182 -5.18 -18.94 13.32
CA LYS A 182 -5.61 -18.47 14.66
C LYS A 182 -4.79 -17.29 15.17
N GLU A 183 -3.65 -17.05 14.56
CA GLU A 183 -2.72 -16.01 14.91
C GLU A 183 -1.97 -15.53 13.66
N PHE A 184 -1.41 -14.34 13.78
CA PHE A 184 -0.52 -13.71 12.82
C PHE A 184 0.76 -13.33 13.54
N THR A 185 1.92 -13.66 12.98
CA THR A 185 3.19 -13.44 13.68
C THR A 185 3.92 -12.24 13.10
N PHE A 186 4.39 -11.36 13.98
CA PHE A 186 5.42 -10.39 13.68
C PHE A 186 6.74 -10.83 14.30
N THR A 187 7.77 -10.94 13.47
CA THR A 187 9.15 -11.15 13.91
C THR A 187 9.91 -9.84 13.76
N PHE A 188 10.49 -9.35 14.85
CA PHE A 188 11.30 -8.13 14.88
C PHE A 188 12.77 -8.48 15.02
N THR A 189 13.64 -7.65 14.43
CA THR A 189 15.10 -7.76 14.64
C THR A 189 15.63 -6.47 15.23
N GLU A 190 16.07 -6.52 16.48
CA GLU A 190 16.65 -5.40 17.21
C GLU A 190 17.99 -4.94 16.60
N LYS A 191 18.48 -3.77 17.03
CA LYS A 191 19.73 -3.20 16.51
C LYS A 191 20.97 -4.04 16.87
N ASP A 192 20.92 -4.79 17.95
CA ASP A 192 21.96 -5.73 18.38
C ASP A 192 21.83 -7.12 17.72
N GLY A 193 20.79 -7.33 16.92
CA GLY A 193 20.51 -8.58 16.23
C GLY A 193 19.66 -9.57 17.03
N GLU A 194 19.18 -9.20 18.22
CA GLU A 194 18.18 -10.00 18.93
C GLU A 194 16.88 -10.08 18.13
N VAL A 195 16.21 -11.24 18.19
CA VAL A 195 14.99 -11.52 17.44
C VAL A 195 13.87 -11.82 18.41
N GLU A 196 12.75 -11.13 18.23
CA GLU A 196 11.54 -11.31 19.04
C GLU A 196 10.32 -11.60 18.17
N ASP A 197 9.53 -12.60 18.56
CA ASP A 197 8.31 -13.00 17.88
C ASP A 197 7.08 -12.64 18.70
N TYR A 198 6.09 -12.03 18.06
CA TYR A 198 4.81 -11.66 18.67
C TYR A 198 3.65 -12.26 17.88
N GLN A 199 2.83 -13.07 18.55
CA GLN A 199 1.63 -13.69 17.98
C GLN A 199 0.40 -12.81 18.23
N ILE A 200 -0.13 -12.20 17.17
CA ILE A 200 -1.35 -11.40 17.19
C ILE A 200 -2.55 -12.34 17.04
N PRO A 201 -3.45 -12.45 18.04
CA PRO A 201 -4.55 -13.40 17.98
C PRO A 201 -5.62 -12.96 16.97
N ILE A 202 -6.32 -13.94 16.40
CA ILE A 202 -7.48 -13.67 15.55
C ILE A 202 -8.56 -12.94 16.36
N HIS A 203 -9.06 -11.85 15.80
CA HIS A 203 -10.24 -11.17 16.27
C HIS A 203 -11.45 -11.82 15.63
N ASN A 204 -12.24 -12.55 16.43
CA ASN A 204 -13.45 -13.21 15.94
C ASN A 204 -14.55 -12.16 15.68
N ASP A 205 -14.58 -11.62 14.47
CA ASP A 205 -15.71 -10.85 13.96
C ASP A 205 -16.58 -11.70 13.02
N GLU A 206 -17.85 -11.32 12.82
CA GLU A 206 -18.73 -11.93 11.80
C GLU A 206 -18.46 -11.36 10.40
N GLY A 207 -17.27 -10.78 10.20
CA GLY A 207 -16.89 -10.06 9.00
C GLY A 207 -16.72 -10.94 7.77
N LYS A 208 -16.56 -10.26 6.63
CA LYS A 208 -16.27 -10.91 5.34
C LYS A 208 -14.81 -11.39 5.23
N GLY A 209 -13.92 -10.91 6.10
CA GLY A 209 -12.49 -11.25 6.09
C GLY A 209 -11.99 -11.76 7.43
N THR A 210 -10.68 -11.94 7.53
CA THR A 210 -9.97 -12.28 8.77
C THR A 210 -9.23 -11.05 9.27
N ILE A 211 -9.38 -10.79 10.57
CA ILE A 211 -8.70 -9.70 11.27
C ILE A 211 -7.92 -10.32 12.43
N PHE A 212 -6.67 -9.91 12.61
CA PHE A 212 -5.89 -10.16 13.83
C PHE A 212 -5.75 -8.86 14.58
N ARG A 213 -5.90 -8.87 15.91
CA ARG A 213 -5.84 -7.65 16.71
C ARG A 213 -5.19 -7.88 18.07
N MET A 214 -4.37 -6.93 18.49
CA MET A 214 -3.77 -6.88 19.82
C MET A 214 -3.71 -5.42 20.31
N VAL A 215 -3.84 -5.24 21.62
CA VAL A 215 -3.55 -3.98 22.32
C VAL A 215 -2.29 -4.23 23.13
N ASP A 216 -1.17 -3.66 22.70
CA ASP A 216 0.14 -3.79 23.32
C ASP A 216 1.06 -2.65 22.85
N ASP A 217 1.38 -1.73 23.74
CA ASP A 217 2.22 -0.57 23.43
C ASP A 217 3.69 -0.95 23.17
N HIS A 218 4.14 -2.11 23.67
CA HIS A 218 5.47 -2.62 23.43
C HIS A 218 5.62 -3.07 21.98
N VAL A 219 4.64 -3.82 21.45
CA VAL A 219 4.63 -4.24 20.04
C VAL A 219 4.54 -3.03 19.11
N VAL A 220 3.73 -2.03 19.45
CA VAL A 220 3.65 -0.77 18.68
C VAL A 220 5.01 -0.05 18.61
N LYS A 221 5.81 -0.08 19.70
CA LYS A 221 7.17 0.49 19.67
C LYS A 221 8.09 -0.29 18.73
N HIS A 222 8.02 -1.62 18.74
CA HIS A 222 8.78 -2.44 17.79
C HIS A 222 8.39 -2.15 16.34
N MET A 223 7.09 -2.10 16.03
CA MET A 223 6.58 -1.77 14.68
C MET A 223 7.19 -0.48 14.12
N LYS A 224 7.35 0.53 14.96
CA LYS A 224 7.88 1.85 14.54
C LYS A 224 9.41 1.91 14.47
N ARG A 225 10.12 0.97 15.10
CA ARG A 225 11.56 1.05 15.34
C ARG A 225 12.36 0.02 14.55
N ASP A 226 11.85 -1.18 14.42
CA ASP A 226 12.63 -2.36 14.03
C ASP A 226 12.24 -2.86 12.63
N PRO A 227 13.16 -3.52 11.89
CA PRO A 227 12.80 -4.37 10.77
C PRO A 227 11.82 -5.47 11.19
N ILE A 228 10.89 -5.77 10.31
CA ILE A 228 9.74 -6.64 10.55
C ILE A 228 9.71 -7.73 9.48
N ILE A 229 9.42 -8.96 9.88
CA ILE A 229 8.88 -10.01 8.99
C ILE A 229 7.48 -10.33 9.49
N ALA A 230 6.53 -10.37 8.56
CA ALA A 230 5.15 -10.70 8.83
C ALA A 230 4.84 -12.10 8.30
N THR A 231 4.29 -12.96 9.14
CA THR A 231 4.04 -14.37 8.81
C THR A 231 2.61 -14.77 9.11
N LEU A 232 1.98 -15.38 8.11
CA LEU A 232 0.68 -16.06 8.23
C LEU A 232 0.90 -17.56 8.00
N VAL A 233 0.37 -18.40 8.90
CA VAL A 233 0.36 -19.86 8.71
C VAL A 233 -1.08 -20.32 8.53
N GLU A 234 -1.40 -20.84 7.34
CA GLU A 234 -2.72 -21.36 7.01
C GLU A 234 -2.62 -22.81 6.55
N GLU A 235 -3.36 -23.71 7.23
CA GLU A 235 -3.40 -25.15 6.92
C GLU A 235 -2.02 -25.82 6.80
N GLY A 236 -1.03 -25.33 7.57
CA GLY A 236 0.35 -25.83 7.54
C GLY A 236 1.23 -25.25 6.43
N VAL A 237 0.70 -24.31 5.64
CA VAL A 237 1.45 -23.53 4.66
C VAL A 237 1.83 -22.18 5.25
N THR A 238 3.10 -21.81 5.12
CA THR A 238 3.66 -20.55 5.61
C THR A 238 3.69 -19.50 4.50
N TYR A 239 3.19 -18.31 4.80
CA TYR A 239 3.17 -17.15 3.91
C TYR A 239 3.88 -15.98 4.59
N ASP A 240 5.15 -15.79 4.23
CA ASP A 240 6.01 -14.76 4.80
C ASP A 240 6.08 -13.52 3.91
N SER A 241 6.26 -12.36 4.52
CA SER A 241 6.71 -11.15 3.84
C SER A 241 8.22 -11.16 3.60
N ALA A 242 8.68 -10.30 2.69
CA ALA A 242 10.06 -9.81 2.78
C ALA A 242 10.24 -8.97 4.06
N SER A 243 11.49 -8.74 4.50
CA SER A 243 11.74 -7.82 5.61
C SER A 243 11.39 -6.38 5.20
N PHE A 244 10.68 -5.66 6.06
CA PHE A 244 10.24 -4.28 5.83
C PHE A 244 10.35 -3.43 7.10
N ARG A 245 10.12 -2.12 6.97
CA ARG A 245 9.94 -1.19 8.10
C ARG A 245 8.58 -0.55 7.96
N TYR A 246 7.85 -0.40 9.06
CA TYR A 246 6.61 0.36 9.04
C TYR A 246 6.95 1.85 8.79
N PRO A 247 6.27 2.53 7.85
CA PRO A 247 6.43 3.96 7.62
C PRO A 247 6.11 4.75 8.89
N GLN A 248 6.86 5.83 9.13
CA GLN A 248 6.67 6.73 10.27
C GLN A 248 5.88 7.97 9.87
#